data_AF-A0A7X2MQF3-F1
#
_entry.id   AF-A0A7X2MQF3-F1
#
_cell.length_a   1.000
_cell.length_b   1.000
_cell.length_c   1.000
_cell.angle_alpha   90.00
_cell.angle_beta   90.00
_cell.angle_gamma   90.00
#
_symmetry.space_group_name_H-M   'P 1'
#
loop_
_entity.id
_entity.type
_entity.pdbx_description
1 polymer ?
#
loop_
_entity_poly.entity_id
_entity_poly.type
_entity_poly.pdbx_seq_one_letter_code
_entity_poly.pdbx_strand_id
1 'polypeptide(L)'
;LGAVCCLARGNTQQILTSRGGEALLQGVFSEILSVITAEGYQTRPAATARILELLSDPATPMTSSMYRDLTQGFDIEADQVIGDLLLRAKRHGLATPLLNAVDVNLQVYLQQR
;
A
#
# COMPACT_ATOMS: atom_id res chain seq x y z
N LEU A 1 0.62 -0.68 -4.42
CA LEU A 1 1.71 0.20 -4.88
C LEU A 1 1.86 1.44 -4.01
N GLY A 2 0.89 2.35 -3.95
CA GLY A 2 1.02 3.61 -3.21
C GLY A 2 1.33 3.46 -1.72
N ALA A 3 0.63 2.54 -1.04
CA ALA A 3 0.89 2.22 0.36
C ALA A 3 2.37 1.88 0.65
N VAL A 4 2.92 0.92 -0.11
CA VAL A 4 4.29 0.43 0.09
C VAL A 4 5.33 1.49 -0.29
N CYS A 5 5.17 2.15 -1.45
CA CYS A 5 6.11 3.19 -1.90
C CYS A 5 6.14 4.40 -0.97
N CYS A 6 4.98 4.82 -0.46
CA CYS A 6 4.92 5.90 0.51
C CYS A 6 5.60 5.49 1.81
N LEU A 7 5.23 4.35 2.41
CA LEU A 7 5.81 3.92 3.68
C LEU A 7 7.33 3.74 3.62
N ALA A 8 7.83 3.13 2.54
CA ALA A 8 9.26 2.86 2.36
C ALA A 8 10.06 4.06 1.80
N ARG A 9 9.38 5.13 1.36
CA ARG A 9 9.97 6.29 0.69
C ARG A 9 10.84 5.92 -0.53
N GLY A 10 10.35 4.99 -1.36
CA GLY A 10 11.09 4.48 -2.52
C GLY A 10 10.24 3.71 -3.53
N ASN A 11 10.83 3.39 -4.68
CA ASN A 11 10.21 2.56 -5.72
C ASN A 11 10.26 1.06 -5.37
N THR A 12 9.51 0.23 -6.10
CA THR A 12 9.43 -1.23 -5.83
C THR A 12 10.79 -1.93 -5.86
N GLN A 13 11.71 -1.54 -6.74
CA GLN A 13 13.06 -2.13 -6.78
C GLN A 13 13.85 -1.82 -5.50
N GLN A 14 13.85 -0.56 -5.05
CA GLN A 14 14.53 -0.17 -3.80
C GLN A 14 13.93 -0.91 -2.59
N ILE A 15 12.61 -1.10 -2.57
CA ILE A 15 11.92 -1.88 -1.55
C ILE A 15 12.38 -3.34 -1.61
N LEU A 16 12.26 -4.01 -2.76
CA LEU A 16 12.56 -5.43 -2.91
C LEU A 16 14.03 -5.78 -2.65
N THR A 17 14.95 -4.85 -2.89
CA THR A 17 16.38 -5.02 -2.60
C THR A 17 16.76 -4.69 -1.16
N SER A 18 15.83 -4.12 -0.38
CA SER A 18 16.02 -3.82 1.04
C SER A 18 15.69 -5.01 1.94
N ARG A 19 16.34 -5.07 3.10
CA ARG A 19 16.06 -6.11 4.11
C ARG A 19 14.59 -6.05 4.54
N GLY A 20 13.86 -7.15 4.37
CA GLY A 20 12.44 -7.25 4.74
C GLY A 20 11.47 -6.58 3.78
N GLY A 21 11.93 -6.01 2.65
CA GLY A 21 11.04 -5.28 1.74
C GLY A 21 10.03 -6.16 1.00
N GLU A 22 10.40 -7.40 0.65
CA GLU A 22 9.47 -8.38 0.10
C GLU A 22 8.34 -8.69 1.10
N ALA A 23 8.68 -8.92 2.38
CA ALA A 23 7.70 -9.18 3.43
C ALA A 23 6.76 -7.99 3.63
N LEU A 24 7.28 -6.76 3.56
CA LEU A 24 6.46 -5.55 3.61
C LEU A 24 5.47 -5.50 2.44
N LEU A 25 5.95 -5.72 1.21
CA LEU A 25 5.11 -5.66 0.01
C LEU A 25 4.00 -6.71 0.07
N GLN A 26 4.37 -7.96 0.36
CA GLN A 26 3.42 -9.07 0.48
C GLN A 26 2.42 -8.84 1.62
N GLY A 27 2.88 -8.34 2.77
CA GLY A 27 2.03 -8.04 3.92
C GLY A 27 0.97 -6.98 3.61
N VAL A 28 1.40 -5.84 3.06
CA VAL A 28 0.48 -4.76 2.64
C VAL A 28 -0.50 -5.26 1.57
N PHE A 29 -0.01 -6.03 0.59
CA PHE A 29 -0.86 -6.60 -0.45
C PHE A 29 -1.93 -7.53 0.14
N SER A 30 -1.54 -8.39 1.08
CA SER A 30 -2.44 -9.32 1.77
C SER A 30 -3.50 -8.59 2.59
N GLU A 31 -3.13 -7.54 3.34
CA GLU A 31 -4.09 -6.74 4.09
C GLU A 31 -5.12 -6.10 3.16
N ILE A 32 -4.69 -5.46 2.07
CA ILE A 32 -5.60 -4.86 1.08
C ILE A 32 -6.54 -5.91 0.49
N LEU A 33 -6.00 -7.07 0.09
CA LEU A 33 -6.79 -8.16 -0.47
C LEU A 33 -7.86 -8.64 0.53
N SER A 34 -7.50 -8.78 1.81
CA SER A 34 -8.44 -9.19 2.86
C SER A 34 -9.59 -8.19 3.02
N VAL A 35 -9.31 -6.89 2.96
CA VAL A 35 -10.32 -5.83 3.07
C VAL A 35 -11.28 -5.85 1.89
N ILE A 36 -10.76 -5.85 0.66
CA ILE A 36 -11.63 -5.82 -0.52
C ILE A 36 -12.46 -7.10 -0.64
N THR A 37 -11.91 -8.25 -0.26
CA THR A 37 -12.66 -9.52 -0.23
C THR A 37 -13.79 -9.48 0.80
N ALA A 38 -13.55 -8.92 2.00
CA ALA A 38 -14.60 -8.78 3.01
C ALA A 38 -15.73 -7.84 2.55
N GLU A 39 -15.41 -6.84 1.72
CA GLU A 39 -16.38 -5.93 1.08
C GLU A 39 -17.08 -6.55 -0.15
N GLY A 40 -16.87 -7.85 -0.41
CA GLY A 40 -17.58 -8.61 -1.44
C GLY A 40 -16.84 -8.76 -2.76
N TYR A 41 -15.61 -8.23 -2.89
CA TYR A 41 -14.79 -8.44 -4.08
C TYR A 41 -14.48 -9.93 -4.26
N GLN A 42 -14.96 -10.48 -5.37
CA GLN A 42 -14.64 -11.85 -5.77
C GLN A 42 -13.22 -11.88 -6.34
N THR A 43 -12.29 -12.42 -5.56
CA THR A 43 -10.89 -12.53 -5.97
C THR A 43 -10.79 -13.39 -7.22
N ARG A 44 -10.02 -12.93 -8.20
CA ARG A 44 -9.64 -13.70 -9.38
C ARG A 44 -8.22 -14.20 -9.15
N PRO A 45 -8.00 -15.48 -8.78
CA PRO A 45 -6.69 -15.93 -8.30
C PRO A 45 -5.56 -15.66 -9.28
N ALA A 46 -5.77 -15.97 -10.57
CA ALA A 46 -4.78 -15.71 -11.61
C ALA A 46 -4.43 -14.22 -11.77
N ALA A 47 -5.44 -13.33 -11.75
CA ALA A 47 -5.19 -11.89 -11.85
C ALA A 47 -4.50 -11.34 -10.59
N THR A 48 -4.89 -11.83 -9.41
CA THR A 48 -4.32 -11.45 -8.13
C THR A 48 -2.84 -11.84 -8.06
N ALA A 49 -2.52 -13.08 -8.44
CA ALA A 49 -1.15 -13.57 -8.52
C ALA A 49 -0.32 -12.76 -9.53
N ARG A 50 -0.89 -12.43 -10.70
CA ARG A 50 -0.19 -11.63 -11.71
C ARG A 50 0.13 -10.21 -11.25
N ILE A 51 -0.78 -9.58 -10.51
CA ILE A 51 -0.53 -8.24 -9.93
C ILE A 51 0.58 -8.33 -8.88
N LEU A 52 0.55 -9.34 -8.01
CA LEU A 52 1.59 -9.52 -6.99
C LEU A 52 2.95 -9.78 -7.64
N GLU A 53 3.01 -10.63 -8.66
CA GLU A 53 4.21 -10.93 -9.43
C GLU A 53 4.79 -9.65 -10.05
N LEU A 54 3.96 -8.86 -10.73
CA LEU A 54 4.38 -7.58 -11.33
C LEU A 54 4.95 -6.62 -10.28
N LEU A 55 4.29 -6.50 -9.12
CA LEU A 55 4.77 -5.61 -8.05
C LEU A 55 6.04 -6.13 -7.38
N SER A 56 6.28 -7.44 -7.43
CA SER A 56 7.43 -8.12 -6.81
C SER A 56 8.59 -8.34 -7.77
N ASP A 57 8.53 -7.79 -8.99
CA ASP A 57 9.62 -7.86 -9.96
C ASP A 57 10.61 -6.68 -9.78
N PRO A 58 11.83 -6.92 -9.26
CA PRO A 58 12.83 -5.87 -9.11
C PRO A 58 13.39 -5.36 -10.44
N ALA A 59 13.20 -6.09 -11.55
CA ALA A 59 13.60 -5.63 -12.88
C ALA A 59 12.68 -4.54 -13.44
N THR A 60 11.49 -4.35 -12.84
CA THR A 60 10.50 -3.37 -13.26
C THR A 60 10.21 -2.38 -12.12
N PRO A 61 11.02 -1.32 -11.93
CA PRO A 61 10.80 -0.33 -10.87
C PRO A 61 9.49 0.45 -11.10
N MET A 62 8.61 0.45 -10.10
CA MET A 62 7.33 1.14 -10.14
C MET A 62 7.19 2.13 -8.98
N THR A 63 6.46 3.22 -9.22
CA THR A 63 6.02 4.21 -8.23
C THR A 63 4.54 4.53 -8.40
N SER A 64 3.88 5.09 -7.38
CA SER A 64 2.51 5.60 -7.50
C SER A 64 2.48 7.13 -7.67
N SER A 65 1.35 7.67 -8.13
CA SER A 65 1.04 9.11 -8.09
C SER A 65 1.21 9.68 -6.69
N MET A 66 0.50 9.09 -5.71
CA MET A 66 0.54 9.53 -4.32
C MET A 66 1.97 9.58 -3.73
N TYR A 67 2.87 8.67 -4.13
CA TYR A 67 4.27 8.73 -3.73
C TYR A 67 5.00 9.92 -4.36
N ARG A 68 4.80 10.17 -5.67
CA ARG A 68 5.40 11.32 -6.35
C ARG A 68 4.92 12.64 -5.77
N ASP A 69 3.65 12.75 -5.43
CA ASP A 69 3.08 13.94 -4.79
C ASP A 69 3.66 14.14 -3.39
N LEU A 70 3.75 13.06 -2.60
CA LEU A 70 4.41 13.07 -1.29
C LEU A 70 5.88 13.53 -1.38
N THR A 71 6.64 13.04 -2.35
CA THR A 71 8.05 13.44 -2.51
C THR A 71 8.25 14.89 -2.93
N GLN A 72 7.22 15.51 -3.52
CA GLN A 72 7.24 16.90 -3.97
C GLN A 72 6.66 17.87 -2.94
N GLY A 73 6.16 17.38 -1.80
CA GLY A 73 5.52 18.24 -0.80
C GLY A 73 4.12 18.70 -1.23
N PHE A 74 3.41 17.92 -2.06
CA PHE A 74 2.05 18.25 -2.50
C PHE A 74 0.98 17.60 -1.62
N ASP A 75 -0.27 18.05 -1.81
CA ASP A 75 -1.46 17.34 -1.31
C ASP A 75 -1.50 15.90 -1.82
N ILE A 76 -2.06 15.01 -1.00
CA ILE A 76 -2.17 13.58 -1.30
C ILE A 76 -3.56 13.04 -0.96
N GLU A 77 -3.94 11.97 -1.63
CA GLU A 77 -5.21 11.25 -1.47
C GLU A 77 -5.20 10.23 -0.32
N ALA A 78 -4.59 10.57 0.82
CA ALA A 78 -4.38 9.65 1.95
C ALA A 78 -5.70 9.08 2.49
N ASP A 79 -6.67 9.96 2.77
CA ASP A 79 -7.96 9.58 3.35
C ASP A 79 -8.80 8.76 2.36
N GLN A 80 -8.80 9.16 1.09
CA GLN A 80 -9.62 8.53 0.05
C GLN A 80 -9.12 7.13 -0.31
N VAL A 81 -7.82 6.87 -0.19
CA VAL A 81 -7.22 5.58 -0.55
C VAL A 81 -6.98 4.72 0.67
N ILE A 82 -6.15 5.17 1.63
CA ILE A 82 -5.77 4.36 2.79
C ILE A 82 -6.79 4.47 3.91
N GLY A 83 -7.31 5.69 4.15
CA GLY A 83 -8.37 5.91 5.14
C GLY A 83 -9.64 5.10 4.84
N ASP A 84 -10.09 5.07 3.59
CA ASP A 84 -11.25 4.26 3.16
C ASP A 84 -11.03 2.76 3.40
N LEU A 85 -9.84 2.23 3.06
CA LEU A 85 -9.49 0.83 3.35
C LEU A 85 -9.54 0.53 4.85
N LEU A 86 -9.04 1.43 5.70
CA LEU A 86 -9.08 1.25 7.16
C LEU A 86 -10.51 1.31 7.71
N LEU A 87 -11.35 2.18 7.18
CA LEU A 87 -12.77 2.26 7.57
C LEU A 87 -13.49 0.95 7.25
N ARG A 88 -13.27 0.38 6.06
CA ARG A 88 -13.81 -0.91 5.65
C ARG A 88 -13.27 -2.06 6.49
N ALA A 89 -11.95 -2.10 6.73
CA ALA A 89 -11.32 -3.09 7.59
C ALA A 89 -11.96 -3.12 8.99
N LYS A 90 -12.18 -1.93 9.57
CA LYS A 90 -12.81 -1.77 10.89
C LYS A 90 -14.24 -2.30 10.92
N ARG A 91 -15.05 -2.08 9.87
CA ARG A 91 -16.43 -2.61 9.76
C ARG A 91 -16.47 -4.14 9.80
N HIS A 92 -15.43 -4.79 9.29
CA HIS A 92 -15.30 -6.24 9.25
C HIS A 92 -14.43 -6.83 10.38
N GLY A 93 -13.92 -6.01 11.31
CA GLY A 93 -13.07 -6.46 12.40
C GLY A 93 -11.72 -7.03 11.94
N LEU A 94 -11.22 -6.62 10.77
CA LEU A 94 -9.96 -7.10 10.22
C LEU A 94 -8.77 -6.39 10.85
N ALA A 95 -7.72 -7.14 11.16
CA ALA A 95 -6.44 -6.59 11.58
C ALA A 95 -5.65 -6.10 10.35
N THR A 96 -5.34 -4.81 10.31
CA THR A 96 -4.58 -4.18 9.23
C THR A 96 -3.42 -3.31 9.76
N PRO A 97 -2.49 -3.89 10.54
CA PRO A 97 -1.42 -3.13 11.18
C PRO A 97 -0.49 -2.42 10.18
N LEU A 98 -0.24 -2.99 9.00
CA LEU A 98 0.61 -2.34 8.00
C LEU A 98 -0.12 -1.17 7.34
N LEU A 99 -1.41 -1.31 6.98
CA LEU A 99 -2.21 -0.19 6.48
C LEU A 99 -2.37 0.91 7.54
N ASN A 100 -2.48 0.55 8.82
CA ASN A 100 -2.47 1.53 9.90
C ASN A 100 -1.13 2.28 9.97
N ALA A 101 -0.01 1.57 9.85
CA ALA A 101 1.31 2.22 9.79
C ALA A 101 1.45 3.13 8.57
N VAL A 102 0.91 2.75 7.41
CA VAL A 102 0.84 3.61 6.23
C VAL A 102 0.03 4.87 6.53
N ASP A 103 -1.18 4.73 7.07
CA ASP A 103 -2.04 5.89 7.35
C ASP A 103 -1.38 6.86 8.31
N VAL A 104 -0.86 6.38 9.45
CA VAL A 104 -0.13 7.23 10.41
C VAL A 104 1.04 7.96 9.73
N ASN A 105 1.80 7.27 8.87
CA ASN A 105 2.89 7.89 8.12
C ASN A 105 2.40 9.02 7.18
N LEU A 106 1.28 8.83 6.50
CA LEU A 106 0.69 9.82 5.60
C LEU A 106 0.11 11.01 6.37
N GLN A 107 -0.56 10.77 7.50
CA GLN A 107 -1.10 11.83 8.37
C GLN A 107 0.03 12.68 8.97
N VAL A 108 1.13 12.07 9.40
CA VAL A 108 2.32 12.80 9.86
C VAL A 108 2.90 13.66 8.73
N TYR A 109 2.98 13.14 7.52
CA TYR A 109 3.40 13.92 6.35
C TYR A 109 2.50 15.14 6.12
N LEU A 110 1.18 14.96 6.14
CA LEU A 110 0.21 16.04 5.93
C LEU A 110 0.30 17.14 7.00
N GLN A 111 0.68 16.80 8.24
CA GLN A 111 0.90 17.78 9.32
C GLN A 111 2.19 18.58 9.17
N GLN A 112 3.19 18.03 8.47
CA GLN A 112 4.53 18.61 8.33
C GLN A 112 4.73 19.37 7.01
N ARG A 113 3.76 19.28 6.11
CA ARG A 113 3.74 19.97 4.82
C ARG A 113 3.28 21.42 4.98
#